data_AF-A0AA96N0M4-F1
#
_entry.id   AF-A0AA96N0M4-F1
#
_cell.length_a   1.000
_cell.length_b   1.000
_cell.length_c   1.000
_cell.angle_alpha   90.00
_cell.angle_beta   90.00
_cell.angle_gamma   90.00
#
_symmetry.space_group_name_H-M   'P 1'
#
loop_
_entity.id
_entity.type
_entity.pdbx_description
1 polymer ?
#
loop_
_entity_poly.entity_id
_entity_poly.type
_entity_poly.pdbx_seq_one_letter_code
_entity_poly.pdbx_strand_id
1 'polypeptide(L)' 'MKRFLFAYRVVSTGTEGEFSVAMPDEEAAHKAIKARVADIEMTEEEDIEIGDLLKVLDLKDNYYECEGCT' A
#
# COMPACT_ATOMS: atom_id res chain seq x y z
N MET A 1 -2.46 15.55 1.26
CA MET A 1 -1.93 14.27 0.72
C MET A 1 -2.85 13.16 1.24
N LYS A 2 -3.07 12.07 0.50
CA LYS A 2 -3.98 11.00 0.90
C LYS A 2 -3.20 9.70 1.04
N ARG A 3 -3.56 8.87 2.00
CA ARG A 3 -3.02 7.52 2.17
C ARG A 3 -4.01 6.53 1.58
N PHE A 4 -3.56 5.79 0.57
CA PHE A 4 -4.32 4.79 -0.15
C PHE A 4 -3.83 3.41 0.28
N LEU A 5 -4.72 2.59 0.84
CA LEU A 5 -4.45 1.21 1.26
C LEU A 5 -4.94 0.26 0.18
N PHE A 6 -4.05 -0.55 -0.37
CA PHE A 6 -4.35 -1.55 -1.40
C PHE A 6 -4.16 -2.95 -0.84
N ALA A 7 -5.00 -3.87 -1.29
CA ALA A 7 -4.68 -5.29 -1.25
C ALA A 7 -3.59 -5.61 -2.29
N TYR A 8 -2.71 -6.56 -1.99
CA TYR A 8 -1.78 -7.11 -2.96
C TYR A 8 -1.61 -8.62 -2.76
N ARG A 9 -1.09 -9.26 -3.80
CA ARG A 9 -0.67 -10.66 -3.77
C ARG A 9 0.69 -10.82 -4.42
N VAL A 10 1.55 -11.61 -3.78
CA VAL A 10 2.82 -12.09 -4.33
C VAL A 10 2.54 -13.39 -5.08
N VAL A 11 2.73 -13.41 -6.39
CA VAL A 11 2.37 -14.54 -7.26
C VAL A 11 3.20 -15.77 -6.93
N SER A 12 4.52 -15.63 -6.78
CA SER A 12 5.44 -16.74 -6.54
C SER A 12 5.20 -17.47 -5.22
N THR A 13 4.80 -16.75 -4.17
CA THR A 13 4.57 -17.34 -2.84
C THR A 13 3.10 -17.60 -2.55
N GLY A 14 2.19 -16.94 -3.29
CA GLY A 14 0.76 -16.92 -3.00
C GLY A 14 0.40 -16.07 -1.78
N THR A 15 1.34 -15.32 -1.21
CA THR A 15 1.10 -14.48 -0.03
C THR A 15 0.21 -13.30 -0.39
N GLU A 16 -0.79 -13.03 0.43
CA GLU A 16 -1.68 -11.88 0.31
C GLU A 16 -1.39 -10.91 1.46
N GLY A 17 -1.47 -9.62 1.18
CA GLY A 17 -1.19 -8.58 2.16
C GLY A 17 -1.88 -7.26 1.83
N GLU A 18 -1.69 -6.30 2.71
CA GLU A 18 -2.21 -4.94 2.54
C GLU A 18 -1.06 -3.95 2.68
N PHE A 19 -0.95 -3.00 1.76
CA PHE A 19 0.07 -1.98 1.83
C PHE A 19 -0.48 -0.60 1.47
N SER A 20 0.01 0.44 2.15
CA SER A 20 -0.49 1.80 1.94
C SER A 20 0.59 2.78 1.48
N VAL A 21 0.22 3.62 0.52
CA VAL A 21 1.08 4.68 -0.02
C VAL A 21 0.44 6.04 0.15
N ALA A 22 1.26 7.05 0.49
CA ALA A 22 0.82 8.43 0.59
C ALA A 22 1.07 9.15 -0.73
N MET A 23 0.00 9.55 -1.42
CA MET A 23 0.04 10.18 -2.74
C MET A 23 -0.96 11.35 -2.84
N PRO A 24 -0.80 12.26 -3.84
CA PRO A 24 -1.74 13.36 -4.04
C PRO A 24 -3.14 12.87 -4.46
N ASP A 25 -3.19 11.81 -5.25
CA ASP A 25 -4.40 11.24 -5.85
C ASP A 25 -4.23 9.72 -6.08
N GLU A 26 -5.35 9.07 -6.41
CA GLU A 26 -5.43 7.61 -6.58
C GLU A 26 -4.64 7.11 -7.80
N GLU A 27 -4.60 7.88 -8.89
CA GLU A 27 -3.85 7.52 -10.10
C GLU A 27 -2.34 7.47 -9.79
N ALA A 28 -1.83 8.48 -9.07
CA ALA A 28 -0.45 8.49 -8.59
C ALA A 28 -0.18 7.33 -7.61
N ALA A 29 -1.16 6.97 -6.78
CA ALA A 29 -1.06 5.84 -5.85
C ALA A 29 -0.94 4.50 -6.58
N HIS A 30 -1.79 4.24 -7.58
CA HIS A 30 -1.73 3.02 -8.41
C HIS A 30 -0.41 2.88 -9.17
N LYS A 31 0.16 3.99 -9.66
CA LYS A 31 1.45 3.95 -10.36
C LYS A 31 2.62 3.60 -9.44
N ALA A 32 2.53 3.97 -8.16
CA ALA A 32 3.62 3.81 -7.22
C ALA A 32 3.51 2.57 -6.34
N ILE A 33 2.30 2.08 -6.06
CA ILE A 33 2.08 1.00 -5.09
C ILE A 33 2.82 -0.28 -5.50
N LYS A 34 2.84 -0.61 -6.79
CA LYS A 34 3.45 -1.85 -7.30
C LYS A 34 4.95 -1.94 -6.99
N ALA A 35 5.71 -0.91 -7.36
CA ALA A 35 7.14 -0.82 -7.04
C ALA A 35 7.41 -0.82 -5.53
N ARG A 36 6.53 -0.20 -4.72
CA ARG A 36 6.69 -0.14 -3.26
C ARG A 36 6.47 -1.49 -2.60
N VAL A 37 5.47 -2.24 -3.05
CA VAL A 37 5.19 -3.59 -2.56
C VAL A 37 6.33 -4.53 -2.96
N ALA A 38 6.80 -4.45 -4.22
CA ALA A 38 7.92 -5.26 -4.69
C ALA A 38 9.19 -5.06 -3.85
N ASP A 39 9.53 -3.82 -3.51
CA ASP A 39 10.67 -3.47 -2.65
C ASP A 39 10.55 -4.08 -1.24
N ILE A 40 9.37 -4.01 -0.63
CA ILE A 40 9.12 -4.51 0.74
C ILE A 40 9.09 -6.04 0.80
N GLU A 41 8.48 -6.67 -0.19
CA GLU A 41 8.43 -8.12 -0.33
C GLU A 41 9.74 -8.71 -0.87
N MET A 42 10.72 -7.85 -1.20
CA MET A 42 12.01 -8.23 -1.78
C MET A 42 11.85 -9.10 -3.03
N THR A 43 10.87 -8.78 -3.87
CA THR A 43 10.52 -9.49 -5.10
C THR A 43 10.46 -8.53 -6.29
N GLU A 44 10.25 -9.07 -7.49
CA GLU A 44 10.13 -8.28 -8.72
C GLU A 44 8.71 -7.72 -8.87
N GLU A 45 8.58 -6.57 -9.54
CA GLU A 45 7.25 -5.98 -9.78
C GLU A 45 6.34 -6.94 -10.57
N GLU A 46 6.88 -7.73 -11.48
CA GLU A 46 6.13 -8.72 -12.26
C GLU A 46 5.48 -9.79 -11.39
N ASP A 47 6.05 -10.05 -10.21
CA ASP A 47 5.57 -11.01 -9.23
C ASP A 47 4.52 -10.41 -8.27
N ILE A 48 4.18 -9.13 -8.42
CA ILE A 48 3.18 -8.42 -7.61
C ILE A 48 1.90 -8.17 -8.40
N GLU A 49 0.79 -8.68 -7.89
CA GLU A 49 -0.56 -8.33 -8.30
C GLU A 49 -1.16 -7.34 -7.31
N ILE A 50 -1.54 -6.16 -7.78
CA ILE A 50 -2.26 -5.17 -6.97
C ILE A 50 -3.75 -5.43 -7.12
N GLY A 51 -4.41 -5.65 -5.99
CA GLY A 51 -5.84 -5.88 -5.89
C GLY A 51 -6.63 -4.59 -5.64
N ASP A 52 -7.75 -4.73 -4.93
CA ASP A 52 -8.66 -3.63 -4.67
C ASP A 52 -8.05 -2.53 -3.78
N LEU A 53 -8.48 -1.30 -4.04
CA LEU A 53 -8.28 -0.19 -3.12
C LEU A 53 -9.24 -0.33 -1.94
N LEU A 54 -8.71 -0.65 -0.76
CA LEU A 54 -9.50 -0.95 0.43
C LEU A 54 -9.89 0.31 1.20
N LYS A 55 -9.01 1.31 1.24
CA LYS A 55 -9.24 2.52 2.03
C LYS A 55 -8.50 3.73 1.48
N VAL A 56 -9.14 4.89 1.56
CA VAL A 56 -8.52 6.19 1.34
C VAL A 56 -8.65 7.02 2.61
N LEU A 57 -7.52 7.47 3.15
CA LEU A 57 -7.43 8.30 4.34
C LEU A 57 -6.87 9.66 3.94
N ASP A 58 -7.62 10.73 4.19
CA ASP A 58 -7.08 12.07 4.06
C ASP A 58 -6.06 12.31 5.19
N LEU A 59 -4.79 12.49 4.81
CA LEU A 59 -3.75 12.92 5.73
C LEU A 59 -3.94 14.43 5.96
N LYS A 60 -4.97 14.78 6.75
CA LYS A 60 -4.97 16.02 7.52
C LYS A 60 -3.98 15.82 8.67
N ASP A 61 -3.32 16.88 9.12
CA ASP A 61 -2.30 16.97 10.18
C ASP A 61 -2.70 16.43 11.58
N ASN A 62 -3.58 15.43 11.66
CA ASN A 62 -3.94 14.77 12.90
C ASN A 62 -2.99 13.59 13.10
N TYR A 63 -1.85 13.90 13.69
CA TYR A 63 -0.99 12.96 14.39
C TYR A 63 -1.84 12.22 15.43
N TYR A 64 -2.35 11.05 15.08
CA TYR A 64 -2.83 10.09 16.06
C TYR A 64 -1.63 9.25 16.44
N GLU A 65 -1.04 9.57 17.59
CA GLU A 65 -0.14 8.67 18.31
C GLU A 65 -0.83 7.32 18.39
N CYS A 66 -0.22 6.30 17.77
CA CYS A 66 -0.61 4.93 17.99
C CYS A 66 -0.19 4.56 19.41
N GLU A 67 -0.93 5.03 20.41
CA GLU A 67 -0.88 4.47 21.76
C GLU A 67 -1.53 3.10 21.73
N GLY A 68 -0.75 2.05 21.45
CA GLY A 68 -1.32 0.71 21.41
C GLY A 68 -0.41 -0.42 20.91
N CYS A 69 0.88 -0.42 21.25
CA CYS A 69 1.61 -1.68 21.34
C CYS A 69 1.87 -1.96 22.83
N THR A 70 0.99 -2.76 23.45
CA THR A 70 1.26 -3.52 24.68
C THR A 70 0.99 -4.99 24.38
#